data_AF-A0A150H3S6-F1
#
_entry.id   AF-A0A150H3S6-F1
#
_cell.length_a   1.000
_cell.length_b   1.000
_cell.length_c   1.000
_cell.angle_alpha   90.00
_cell.angle_beta   90.00
_cell.angle_gamma   90.00
#
_symmetry.space_group_name_H-M   'P 1'
#
loop_
_entity.id
_entity.type
_entity.pdbx_description
1 polymer ?
#
loop_
_entity_poly.entity_id
_entity_poly.type
_entity_poly.pdbx_seq_one_letter_code
_entity_poly.pdbx_strand_id
1 'polypeptide(L)'
;MELPAPAMKRLARELQDLVQNPPEGIRIFMNEQNLCDVTGEIDGPQGTPFEGGCFRLRLSLPQDWPSSPPKGYFSTKVFHPNVSTAGDICVNVLKRDWTSETTLRHVFMVIRCLLIQPFPDSALNEEAGKLLLEDYEEYDKRARLMTSIHASAAKRPGPLTTSGANAGGTSSSDTAKKDAPAEGSSPTLKKAKSEQSKTGSAAAASNSTMAKVKKGLKRL
;
A
#
# COMPACT_ATOMS: atom_id res chain seq x y z
N MET A 1 0.57 26.30 15.44
CA MET A 1 -0.85 25.86 15.42
C MET A 1 -1.02 24.96 16.62
N GLU A 2 -1.94 25.26 17.53
CA GLU A 2 -2.13 24.47 18.75
C GLU A 2 -3.56 23.93 18.81
N LEU A 3 -3.68 22.63 19.10
CA LEU A 3 -4.96 21.99 19.36
C LEU A 3 -5.42 22.31 20.79
N PRO A 4 -6.74 22.30 21.07
CA PRO A 4 -7.25 22.39 22.43
C PRO A 4 -6.63 21.31 23.34
N ALA A 5 -6.43 21.61 24.62
CA ALA A 5 -5.76 20.70 25.56
C ALA A 5 -6.34 19.27 25.62
N PRO A 6 -7.68 19.05 25.56
CA PRO A 6 -8.24 17.69 25.50
C PRO A 6 -7.82 16.94 24.24
N ALA A 7 -7.82 17.61 23.09
CA ALA A 7 -7.38 17.06 21.82
C ALA A 7 -5.88 16.76 21.84
N MET A 8 -5.06 17.66 22.37
CA MET A 8 -3.62 17.42 22.51
C MET A 8 -3.30 16.22 23.40
N LYS A 9 -3.99 16.07 24.54
CA LYS A 9 -3.86 14.89 25.42
C LYS A 9 -4.23 13.59 24.70
N ARG A 10 -5.31 13.61 23.91
CA ARG A 10 -5.71 12.47 23.09
C ARG A 10 -4.64 12.12 22.05
N LEU A 11 -4.15 13.12 21.31
CA LEU A 11 -3.13 12.96 20.29
C LEU A 11 -1.87 12.32 20.86
N ALA A 12 -1.35 12.84 21.97
CA ALA A 12 -0.17 12.29 22.63
C ALA A 12 -0.35 10.81 23.01
N ARG A 13 -1.51 10.44 23.56
CA ARG A 13 -1.85 9.06 23.88
C ARG A 13 -1.89 8.16 22.63
N GLU A 14 -2.53 8.60 21.56
CA GLU A 14 -2.61 7.83 20.32
C GLU A 14 -1.24 7.64 19.66
N LEU A 15 -0.40 8.66 19.66
CA LEU A 15 0.97 8.55 19.13
C LEU A 15 1.82 7.60 19.97
N GLN A 16 1.71 7.68 21.30
CA GLN A 16 2.41 6.76 22.18
C GLN A 16 1.99 5.31 21.93
N ASP A 17 0.68 5.04 21.83
CA ASP A 17 0.16 3.70 21.52
C ASP A 17 0.64 3.20 20.14
N LEU A 18 0.69 4.07 19.14
CA LEU A 18 1.17 3.72 17.81
C LEU A 18 2.66 3.38 17.76
N VAL A 19 3.49 4.06 18.57
CA VAL A 19 4.92 3.77 18.66
C VAL A 19 5.19 2.50 19.46
N GLN A 20 4.45 2.29 20.56
CA GLN A 20 4.62 1.11 21.42
C GLN A 20 4.02 -0.16 20.80
N ASN A 21 2.87 -0.04 20.14
CA ASN A 21 2.12 -1.15 19.56
C ASN A 21 1.81 -0.89 18.08
N PRO A 22 2.82 -0.79 17.20
CA PRO A 22 2.59 -0.48 15.79
C PRO A 22 1.74 -1.55 15.11
N PRO A 23 0.77 -1.18 14.24
CA PRO A 23 0.13 -2.16 13.36
C PRO A 23 1.15 -2.83 12.43
N GLU A 24 0.80 -4.00 11.92
CA GLU A 24 1.65 -4.72 10.95
C GLU A 24 1.96 -3.85 9.72
N GLY A 25 3.26 -3.77 9.39
CA GLY A 25 3.74 -3.00 8.25
C GLY A 25 3.56 -1.49 8.39
N ILE A 26 3.32 -0.96 9.60
CA ILE A 26 3.19 0.47 9.86
C ILE A 26 4.20 0.87 10.95
N ARG A 27 4.92 1.97 10.73
CA ARG A 27 5.82 2.56 11.74
C ARG A 27 5.58 4.04 11.86
N ILE A 28 5.58 4.57 13.08
CA ILE A 28 5.37 5.99 13.35
C ILE A 28 6.65 6.62 13.88
N PHE A 29 6.95 7.82 13.40
CA PHE A 29 8.05 8.66 13.84
C PHE A 29 7.48 9.87 14.56
N MET A 30 7.76 9.99 15.86
CA MET A 30 7.34 11.15 16.63
C MET A 30 8.14 12.39 16.24
N ASN A 31 7.43 13.50 16.08
CA ASN A 31 8.03 14.83 15.97
C ASN A 31 7.82 15.58 17.29
N GLU A 32 8.87 15.67 18.11
CA GLU A 32 8.81 16.31 19.43
C GLU A 32 8.51 17.82 19.35
N GLN A 33 8.80 18.46 18.21
CA GLN A 33 8.55 19.90 18.02
C GLN A 33 7.11 20.18 17.61
N ASN A 34 6.47 19.25 16.92
CA ASN A 34 5.10 19.42 16.43
C ASN A 34 4.36 18.08 16.32
N LEU A 35 3.64 17.73 17.38
CA LEU A 35 2.84 16.50 17.42
C LEU A 35 1.69 16.48 16.40
N CYS A 36 1.24 17.65 15.91
CA CYS A 36 0.18 17.75 14.90
C CYS A 36 0.67 17.38 13.49
N ASP A 37 1.98 17.17 13.31
CA ASP A 37 2.58 16.73 12.06
C ASP A 37 3.20 15.33 12.24
N VAL A 38 2.41 14.32 11.94
CA VAL A 38 2.73 12.92 12.25
C VAL A 38 3.35 12.27 11.04
N THR A 39 4.60 11.79 11.16
CA THR A 39 5.26 11.06 10.08
C THR A 39 5.18 9.57 10.33
N GLY A 40 4.90 8.80 9.29
CA GLY A 40 4.89 7.34 9.34
C GLY A 40 5.47 6.70 8.09
N GLU A 41 5.73 5.41 8.17
CA GLU A 41 6.06 4.54 7.05
C GLU A 41 5.05 3.40 6.97
N ILE A 42 4.65 3.07 5.74
CA ILE A 42 3.81 1.92 5.44
C ILE A 42 4.59 1.00 4.50
N ASP A 43 4.73 -0.26 4.90
CA ASP A 43 5.23 -1.31 4.04
C ASP A 43 4.16 -1.67 3.00
N GLY A 44 4.58 -1.75 1.74
CA GLY A 44 3.72 -2.10 0.62
C GLY A 44 3.10 -3.49 0.81
N PRO A 45 1.76 -3.61 0.77
CA PRO A 45 1.09 -4.89 1.00
C PRO A 45 1.47 -5.95 -0.03
N GLN A 46 1.54 -7.20 0.41
CA GLN A 46 1.80 -8.35 -0.47
C GLN A 46 0.70 -8.52 -1.52
N GLY A 47 1.06 -9.02 -2.70
CA GLY A 47 0.14 -9.23 -3.82
C GLY A 47 -0.27 -7.93 -4.53
N THR A 48 0.33 -6.79 -4.18
CA THR A 48 0.07 -5.50 -4.82
C THR A 48 1.29 -5.05 -5.64
N PRO A 49 1.16 -4.09 -6.57
CA PRO A 49 2.32 -3.48 -7.23
C PRO A 49 3.26 -2.73 -6.28
N PHE A 50 2.84 -2.53 -5.02
CA PHE A 50 3.60 -1.83 -3.99
C PHE A 50 4.46 -2.77 -3.13
N GLU A 51 4.28 -4.09 -3.28
CA GLU A 51 4.98 -5.12 -2.49
C GLU A 51 6.50 -4.90 -2.45
N GLY A 52 7.08 -5.06 -1.26
CA GLY A 52 8.52 -4.84 -1.02
C GLY A 52 8.93 -3.36 -0.95
N GLY A 53 8.01 -2.44 -1.23
CA GLY A 53 8.18 -1.00 -1.03
C GLY A 53 8.01 -0.57 0.43
N CYS A 54 8.62 0.55 0.79
CA CYS A 54 8.43 1.25 2.06
C CYS A 54 8.08 2.71 1.75
N PHE A 55 6.85 3.12 2.10
CA PHE A 55 6.28 4.40 1.72
C PHE A 55 6.21 5.31 2.94
N ARG A 56 7.03 6.36 2.94
CA ARG A 56 6.97 7.41 3.95
C ARG A 56 5.82 8.36 3.64
N LEU A 57 5.04 8.70 4.65
CA LEU A 57 3.92 9.61 4.55
C LEU A 57 3.79 10.47 5.81
N ARG A 58 2.99 11.52 5.69
CA ARG A 58 2.78 12.54 6.70
C ARG A 58 1.29 12.80 6.87
N LEU A 59 0.82 12.87 8.11
CA LEU A 59 -0.52 13.29 8.47
C LEU A 59 -0.45 14.65 9.17
N SER A 60 -1.09 15.65 8.56
CA SER A 60 -1.22 16.98 9.14
C SER A 60 -2.60 17.10 9.78
N LEU A 61 -2.64 17.23 11.11
CA LEU A 61 -3.89 17.42 11.84
C LEU A 61 -4.38 18.86 11.67
N PRO A 62 -5.67 19.09 11.32
CA PRO A 62 -6.23 20.43 11.23
C PRO A 62 -6.52 21.01 12.62
N GLN A 63 -6.77 22.32 12.69
CA GLN A 63 -7.03 23.03 13.95
C GLN A 63 -8.32 22.56 14.66
N ASP A 64 -9.29 22.07 13.89
CA ASP A 64 -10.55 21.54 14.38
C ASP A 64 -10.51 20.03 14.63
N TRP A 65 -9.33 19.39 14.58
CA TRP A 65 -9.21 17.97 14.93
C TRP A 65 -9.65 17.73 16.37
N PRO A 66 -10.45 16.68 16.65
CA PRO A 66 -10.82 15.56 15.76
C PRO A 66 -12.12 15.71 14.98
N SER A 67 -12.76 16.88 14.96
CA SER A 67 -14.00 17.08 14.18
C SER A 67 -13.79 16.85 12.69
N SER A 68 -12.65 17.30 12.16
CA SER A 68 -12.20 16.99 10.78
C SER A 68 -11.05 15.99 10.76
N PRO A 69 -10.95 15.14 9.71
CA PRO A 69 -9.84 14.21 9.56
C PRO A 69 -8.51 14.92 9.31
N PRO A 70 -7.37 14.27 9.60
CA PRO A 70 -6.07 14.74 9.16
C PRO A 70 -5.97 14.77 7.62
N LYS A 71 -5.13 15.65 7.10
CA LYS A 71 -4.71 15.63 5.69
C LYS A 71 -3.51 14.71 5.54
N GLY A 72 -3.55 13.79 4.57
CA GLY A 72 -2.48 12.83 4.33
C GLY A 72 -1.66 13.15 3.08
N TYR A 73 -0.35 12.92 3.15
CA TYR A 73 0.58 13.16 2.05
C TYR A 73 1.64 12.05 2.01
N PHE A 74 1.83 11.39 0.87
CA PHE A 74 3.00 10.56 0.64
C PHE A 74 4.23 11.43 0.39
N SER A 75 5.27 11.25 1.20
CA SER A 75 6.60 11.82 0.95
C SER A 75 7.37 10.97 -0.06
N THR A 76 7.16 9.65 -0.02
CA THR A 76 7.66 8.74 -1.07
C THR A 76 6.78 8.86 -2.30
N LYS A 77 7.37 9.14 -3.48
CA LYS A 77 6.60 9.17 -4.73
C LYS A 77 5.94 7.81 -4.99
N VAL A 78 4.65 7.84 -5.35
CA VAL A 78 3.84 6.65 -5.60
C VAL A 78 2.95 6.89 -6.82
N PHE A 79 2.82 5.87 -7.68
CA PHE A 79 1.87 5.89 -8.78
C PHE A 79 0.59 5.18 -8.33
N HIS A 80 -0.41 5.97 -7.94
CA HIS A 80 -1.63 5.47 -7.33
C HIS A 80 -2.83 6.37 -7.70
N PRO A 81 -4.02 5.83 -8.02
CA PRO A 81 -5.18 6.62 -8.45
C PRO A 81 -5.56 7.73 -7.47
N ASN A 82 -5.62 7.44 -6.17
CA ASN A 82 -6.05 8.38 -5.14
C ASN A 82 -4.94 9.26 -4.56
N VAL A 83 -3.76 9.31 -5.20
CA VAL A 83 -2.63 10.13 -4.75
C VAL A 83 -2.23 11.09 -5.86
N SER A 84 -2.12 12.38 -5.54
CA SER A 84 -1.67 13.39 -6.50
C SER A 84 -0.19 13.22 -6.84
N THR A 85 0.28 13.90 -7.90
CA THR A 85 1.71 13.93 -8.25
C THR A 85 2.58 14.59 -7.17
N ALA A 86 2.00 15.46 -6.34
CA ALA A 86 2.64 16.08 -5.18
C ALA A 86 2.59 15.20 -3.92
N GLY A 87 1.87 14.07 -3.97
CA GLY A 87 1.72 13.12 -2.87
C GLY A 87 0.45 13.28 -2.04
N ASP A 88 -0.42 14.24 -2.34
CA ASP A 88 -1.67 14.44 -1.61
C ASP A 88 -2.56 13.22 -1.70
N ILE A 89 -3.06 12.73 -0.56
CA ILE A 89 -4.05 11.65 -0.51
C ILE A 89 -5.45 12.27 -0.65
N CYS A 90 -6.28 11.69 -1.50
CA CYS A 90 -7.64 12.17 -1.72
C CYS A 90 -8.43 12.31 -0.41
N VAL A 91 -8.92 13.52 -0.16
CA VAL A 91 -9.66 13.86 1.07
C VAL A 91 -10.92 13.00 1.22
N ASN A 92 -11.56 12.59 0.12
CA ASN A 92 -12.74 11.73 0.16
C ASN A 92 -12.43 10.35 0.75
N VAL A 93 -11.21 9.85 0.59
CA VAL A 93 -10.79 8.58 1.21
C VAL A 93 -10.73 8.71 2.73
N LEU A 94 -10.15 9.81 3.24
CA LEU A 94 -9.98 10.02 4.68
C LEU A 94 -11.24 10.54 5.38
N LYS A 95 -12.17 11.15 4.62
CA LYS A 95 -13.47 11.61 5.13
C LYS A 95 -14.53 10.51 5.17
N ARG A 96 -14.40 9.46 4.35
CA ARG A 96 -15.38 8.39 4.31
C ARG A 96 -15.40 7.71 5.67
N ASP A 97 -16.57 7.68 6.29
CA ASP A 97 -16.80 7.10 7.63
C ASP A 97 -15.97 7.75 8.76
N TRP A 98 -15.47 8.97 8.55
CA TRP A 98 -14.77 9.71 9.61
C TRP A 98 -15.76 10.15 10.69
N THR A 99 -15.41 9.85 11.94
CA THR A 99 -16.04 10.43 13.12
C THR A 99 -14.96 10.98 14.04
N SER A 100 -15.34 11.82 15.00
CA SER A 100 -14.40 12.32 16.00
C SER A 100 -13.81 11.22 16.89
N GLU A 101 -14.36 10.01 16.85
CA GLU A 101 -13.85 8.83 17.56
C GLU A 101 -12.79 8.06 16.75
N THR A 102 -12.70 8.30 15.44
CA THR A 102 -11.71 7.66 14.57
C THR A 102 -10.29 7.99 15.02
N THR A 103 -9.46 6.96 15.17
CA THR A 103 -8.08 7.08 15.67
C THR A 103 -7.07 7.24 14.53
N LEU A 104 -5.89 7.78 14.82
CA LEU A 104 -4.78 7.83 13.87
C LEU A 104 -4.36 6.43 13.41
N ARG A 105 -4.45 5.43 14.30
CA ARG A 105 -4.25 4.01 13.96
C ARG A 105 -5.17 3.57 12.83
N HIS A 106 -6.45 3.91 12.93
CA HIS A 106 -7.41 3.60 11.88
C HIS A 106 -7.05 4.33 10.58
N VAL A 107 -6.63 5.61 10.64
CA VAL A 107 -6.22 6.37 9.44
C VAL A 107 -5.05 5.70 8.72
N PHE A 108 -3.98 5.31 9.42
CA PHE A 108 -2.85 4.61 8.79
C PHE A 108 -3.28 3.26 8.19
N MET A 109 -4.17 2.53 8.86
CA MET A 109 -4.73 1.28 8.33
C MET A 109 -5.54 1.52 7.06
N VAL A 110 -6.38 2.55 7.01
CA VAL A 110 -7.14 2.92 5.80
C VAL A 110 -6.21 3.26 4.64
N ILE A 111 -5.13 4.01 4.89
CA ILE A 111 -4.14 4.34 3.85
C ILE A 111 -3.42 3.07 3.37
N ARG A 112 -3.09 2.12 4.26
CA ARG A 112 -2.53 0.83 3.85
C ARG A 112 -3.52 0.02 3.01
N CYS A 113 -4.80 -0.02 3.40
CA CYS A 113 -5.85 -0.68 2.63
C CYS A 113 -6.08 -0.02 1.27
N LEU A 114 -5.89 1.29 1.16
CA LEU A 114 -5.97 2.04 -0.09
C LEU A 114 -4.96 1.52 -1.13
N LEU A 115 -3.75 1.13 -0.69
CA LEU A 115 -2.74 0.51 -1.56
C LEU A 115 -3.16 -0.87 -2.06
N ILE A 116 -4.08 -1.55 -1.38
CA ILE A 116 -4.64 -2.84 -1.82
C ILE A 116 -5.78 -2.60 -2.80
N GLN A 117 -6.71 -1.71 -2.41
CA GLN A 117 -7.93 -1.44 -3.17
C GLN A 117 -8.10 0.08 -3.37
N PRO A 118 -7.66 0.61 -4.53
CA PRO A 118 -7.90 2.00 -4.88
C PRO A 118 -9.39 2.30 -5.08
N PHE A 119 -9.78 3.57 -4.95
CA PHE A 119 -11.13 4.07 -5.21
C PHE A 119 -11.17 4.86 -6.53
N PRO A 120 -11.48 4.24 -7.67
CA PRO A 120 -11.39 4.87 -8.98
C PRO A 120 -12.24 6.15 -9.11
N ASP A 121 -13.42 6.20 -8.48
CA ASP A 121 -14.34 7.36 -8.50
C ASP A 121 -13.76 8.63 -7.86
N SER A 122 -12.66 8.51 -7.12
CA SER A 122 -11.99 9.64 -6.44
C SER A 122 -10.52 9.75 -6.83
N ALA A 123 -10.20 9.38 -8.07
CA ALA A 123 -8.85 9.47 -8.61
C ALA A 123 -8.38 10.95 -8.65
N LEU A 124 -7.22 11.20 -8.04
CA LEU A 124 -6.46 12.45 -8.20
C LEU A 124 -5.42 12.33 -9.31
N ASN A 125 -4.97 11.12 -9.59
CA ASN A 125 -4.13 10.78 -10.73
C ASN A 125 -5.00 10.08 -11.78
N GLU A 126 -5.48 10.87 -12.75
CA GLU A 126 -6.37 10.42 -13.81
C GLU A 126 -5.74 9.30 -14.65
N GLU A 127 -4.43 9.37 -14.91
CA GLU A 127 -3.72 8.35 -15.67
C GLU A 127 -3.70 7.01 -14.91
N ALA A 128 -3.32 7.03 -13.63
CA ALA A 128 -3.34 5.82 -12.80
C ALA A 128 -4.76 5.26 -12.65
N GLY A 129 -5.76 6.13 -12.48
CA GLY A 129 -7.18 5.73 -12.39
C GLY A 129 -7.69 5.09 -13.69
N LYS A 130 -7.34 5.67 -14.83
CA LYS A 130 -7.70 5.13 -16.16
C LYS A 130 -7.06 3.77 -16.40
N LEU A 131 -5.74 3.64 -16.18
CA LEU A 131 -5.05 2.36 -16.35
C LEU A 131 -5.61 1.30 -15.40
N LEU A 132 -5.91 1.64 -14.14
CA LEU A 132 -6.50 0.67 -13.21
C LEU A 132 -7.79 0.02 -13.77
N LEU A 133 -8.62 0.81 -14.47
CA LEU A 133 -9.91 0.35 -15.00
C LEU A 133 -9.81 -0.28 -16.39
N GLU A 134 -8.93 0.23 -17.24
CA GLU A 134 -8.87 -0.13 -18.67
C GLU A 134 -7.71 -1.08 -19.01
N ASP A 135 -6.59 -1.02 -18.29
CA ASP A 135 -5.37 -1.80 -18.53
C ASP A 135 -4.58 -2.02 -17.23
N TYR A 136 -5.04 -2.99 -16.45
CA TYR A 136 -4.44 -3.29 -15.15
C TYR A 136 -2.99 -3.76 -15.26
N GLU A 137 -2.61 -4.44 -16.36
CA GLU A 137 -1.24 -4.93 -16.56
C GLU A 137 -0.26 -3.77 -16.68
N GLU A 138 -0.61 -2.75 -17.47
CA GLU A 138 0.22 -1.54 -17.59
C GLU A 138 0.20 -0.70 -16.30
N TYR A 139 -0.94 -0.63 -15.58
CA TYR A 139 -0.99 -0.02 -14.24
C TYR A 139 0.00 -0.69 -13.28
N ASP A 140 -0.07 -2.03 -13.16
CA ASP A 140 0.75 -2.82 -12.26
C ASP A 140 2.24 -2.65 -12.60
N LYS A 141 2.61 -2.73 -13.88
CA LYS A 141 3.98 -2.53 -14.35
C LYS A 141 4.54 -1.16 -13.97
N ARG A 142 3.77 -0.09 -14.19
CA ARG A 142 4.20 1.28 -13.83
C ARG A 142 4.30 1.50 -12.34
N ALA A 143 3.32 1.00 -11.58
CA ALA A 143 3.32 1.10 -10.13
C ALA A 143 4.50 0.32 -9.50
N ARG A 144 4.82 -0.87 -10.02
CA ARG A 144 6.02 -1.63 -9.60
C ARG A 144 7.32 -0.91 -9.94
N LEU A 145 7.43 -0.34 -11.15
CA LEU A 145 8.60 0.44 -11.53
C LEU A 145 8.81 1.62 -10.58
N MET A 146 7.75 2.40 -10.32
CA MET A 146 7.80 3.54 -9.39
C MET A 146 8.15 3.10 -7.98
N THR A 147 7.58 2.01 -7.49
CA THR A 147 7.91 1.39 -6.20
C THR A 147 9.39 1.03 -6.11
N SER A 148 9.94 0.39 -7.15
CA SER A 148 11.35 -0.03 -7.16
C SER A 148 12.33 1.14 -7.10
N ILE A 149 11.98 2.29 -7.72
CA ILE A 149 12.84 3.48 -7.79
C ILE A 149 12.75 4.29 -6.49
N HIS A 150 11.52 4.51 -5.99
CA HIS A 150 11.26 5.50 -4.95
C HIS A 150 11.03 4.91 -3.56
N ALA A 151 10.50 3.69 -3.49
CA ALA A 151 10.11 3.05 -2.25
C ALA A 151 11.02 1.87 -1.86
N SER A 152 12.20 1.72 -2.49
CA SER A 152 13.09 0.59 -2.23
C SER A 152 13.46 0.46 -0.75
N ALA A 153 13.03 -0.64 -0.14
CA ALA A 153 13.32 -1.02 1.24
C ALA A 153 14.82 -1.23 1.54
N ALA A 154 15.67 -1.35 0.52
CA ALA A 154 17.12 -1.48 0.65
C ALA A 154 17.81 -0.18 1.10
N LYS A 155 17.12 0.97 1.03
CA LYS A 155 17.58 2.24 1.60
C LYS A 155 17.26 2.39 3.09
N ARG A 156 16.67 1.36 3.72
CA ARG A 156 16.44 1.34 5.17
C ARG A 156 17.79 1.15 5.88
N PRO A 157 18.17 2.02 6.83
CA PRO A 157 19.11 1.62 7.87
C PRO A 157 18.56 0.37 8.57
N GLY A 158 19.43 -0.59 8.87
CA GLY A 158 19.07 -1.95 9.29
C GLY A 158 18.15 -2.10 10.52
N PRO A 159 17.72 -3.34 10.81
CA PRO A 159 16.46 -3.67 11.49
C PRO A 159 16.57 -3.82 13.02
N LEU A 160 15.45 -3.63 13.74
CA LEU A 160 15.31 -4.08 15.12
C LEU A 160 15.06 -5.60 15.14
N THR A 161 16.12 -6.37 15.06
CA THR A 161 16.11 -7.74 15.60
C THR A 161 16.24 -7.62 17.11
N THR A 162 15.19 -7.97 17.86
CA THR A 162 15.30 -8.22 19.29
C THR A 162 16.14 -9.48 19.49
N SER A 163 17.44 -9.31 19.73
CA SER A 163 18.29 -10.32 20.34
C SER A 163 17.95 -10.38 21.83
N GLY A 164 17.55 -11.55 22.35
CA GLY A 164 17.54 -11.78 23.80
C GLY A 164 16.68 -12.95 24.29
N ALA A 165 17.35 -13.91 24.94
CA ALA A 165 16.90 -15.08 25.72
C ALA A 165 16.67 -16.37 24.89
N ASN A 166 17.30 -17.52 25.16
CA ASN A 166 17.95 -17.99 26.38
C ASN A 166 18.85 -19.22 26.11
N ALA A 167 19.63 -19.59 27.14
CA ALA A 167 20.31 -20.84 27.44
C ALA A 167 21.82 -20.93 27.12
N GLY A 168 22.62 -20.50 28.09
CA GLY A 168 23.92 -21.09 28.35
C GLY A 168 23.78 -22.49 28.96
N GLY A 169 24.70 -23.38 28.59
CA GLY A 169 24.80 -24.74 29.11
C GLY A 169 26.05 -25.43 28.54
N THR A 170 27.13 -25.37 29.29
CA THR A 170 28.45 -25.98 29.05
C THR A 170 28.37 -27.50 28.93
N SER A 171 29.05 -28.12 27.96
CA SER A 171 29.86 -29.33 28.18
C SER A 171 30.72 -29.68 26.95
N SER A 172 31.79 -30.40 27.26
CA SER A 172 33.08 -30.58 26.60
C SER A 172 33.12 -31.73 25.59
N SER A 173 34.19 -31.74 24.76
CA SER A 173 34.84 -32.89 24.07
C SER A 173 33.98 -33.66 23.03
N ASP A 174 34.43 -34.10 21.85
CA ASP A 174 35.73 -34.64 21.47
C ASP A 174 35.88 -34.71 19.93
N THR A 175 37.13 -34.63 19.47
CA THR A 175 37.79 -35.22 18.28
C THR A 175 37.08 -35.59 16.95
N ALA A 176 37.78 -35.20 15.86
CA ALA A 176 38.17 -36.00 14.67
C ALA A 176 37.33 -35.97 13.35
N LYS A 177 37.92 -35.27 12.36
CA LYS A 177 38.54 -35.81 11.11
C LYS A 177 37.64 -36.25 9.93
N LYS A 178 37.96 -35.65 8.76
CA LYS A 178 37.89 -36.16 7.35
C LYS A 178 36.48 -36.35 6.74
N ASP A 179 36.19 -36.24 5.44
CA ASP A 179 36.89 -36.10 4.14
C ASP A 179 35.88 -35.42 3.16
N ALA A 180 36.35 -34.85 2.05
CA ALA A 180 35.53 -34.52 0.85
C ALA A 180 35.66 -35.68 -0.18
N PRO A 181 35.19 -35.64 -1.47
CA PRO A 181 34.20 -34.80 -2.18
C PRO A 181 33.23 -35.61 -3.11
N ALA A 182 32.44 -34.87 -3.91
CA ALA A 182 32.13 -35.10 -5.34
C ALA A 182 30.95 -36.00 -5.85
N GLU A 183 30.14 -35.33 -6.69
CA GLU A 183 29.54 -35.73 -7.99
C GLU A 183 28.44 -36.81 -8.13
N GLY A 184 27.47 -36.49 -9.03
CA GLY A 184 27.00 -37.48 -10.01
C GLY A 184 25.50 -37.51 -10.37
N SER A 185 25.19 -36.95 -11.53
CA SER A 185 24.26 -37.51 -12.55
C SER A 185 22.73 -37.42 -12.42
N SER A 186 22.16 -36.57 -13.29
CA SER A 186 20.95 -36.84 -14.09
C SER A 186 21.17 -38.06 -15.02
N PRO A 187 20.15 -38.79 -15.54
CA PRO A 187 19.32 -38.24 -16.64
C PRO A 187 17.89 -38.82 -16.89
N THR A 188 17.14 -38.06 -17.71
CA THR A 188 16.24 -38.46 -18.82
C THR A 188 14.76 -38.93 -18.66
N LEU A 189 13.89 -38.10 -19.28
CA LEU A 189 12.86 -38.37 -20.31
C LEU A 189 11.66 -39.29 -20.01
N LYS A 190 10.44 -38.73 -20.17
CA LYS A 190 9.52 -39.15 -21.25
C LYS A 190 8.41 -38.13 -21.53
N LYS A 191 7.92 -38.23 -22.76
CA LYS A 191 7.15 -37.32 -23.61
C LYS A 191 5.73 -37.87 -23.75
N ALA A 192 4.71 -37.03 -23.77
CA ALA A 192 3.41 -37.38 -24.38
C ALA A 192 2.82 -36.15 -25.08
N LYS A 193 2.31 -36.38 -26.28
CA LYS A 193 1.86 -35.42 -27.29
C LYS A 193 0.39 -35.73 -27.59
N SER A 194 -0.36 -34.65 -27.92
CA SER A 194 -1.57 -34.55 -28.73
C SER A 194 -2.87 -35.22 -28.27
N GLU A 195 -3.96 -34.42 -28.24
CA GLU A 195 -5.06 -34.61 -29.21
C GLU A 195 -5.81 -33.30 -29.50
N GLN A 196 -6.07 -33.07 -30.79
CA GLN A 196 -6.94 -32.05 -31.35
C GLN A 196 -8.32 -32.68 -31.60
N SER A 197 -9.39 -31.91 -31.38
CA SER A 197 -10.67 -32.14 -32.04
C SER A 197 -11.29 -30.82 -32.49
N LYS A 198 -11.33 -30.62 -33.81
CA LYS A 198 -12.18 -29.65 -34.53
C LYS A 198 -13.56 -30.25 -34.75
N THR A 199 -14.61 -29.46 -34.54
CA THR A 199 -15.88 -29.36 -35.32
C THR A 199 -16.65 -28.19 -34.68
N GLY A 200 -17.36 -27.27 -35.30
CA GLY A 200 -17.84 -27.04 -36.67
C GLY A 200 -18.57 -25.68 -36.68
N SER A 201 -18.65 -25.09 -37.86
CA SER A 201 -19.17 -23.75 -38.21
C SER A 201 -20.70 -23.62 -38.13
N ALA A 202 -21.24 -22.42 -37.85
CA ALA A 202 -22.24 -21.72 -38.69
C ALA A 202 -22.61 -20.32 -38.14
N ALA A 203 -22.81 -19.39 -39.07
CA ALA A 203 -23.07 -17.96 -38.91
C ALA A 203 -24.56 -17.61 -38.68
N ALA A 204 -24.85 -16.39 -38.19
CA ALA A 204 -25.54 -15.32 -38.96
C ALA A 204 -26.15 -14.19 -38.09
N ALA A 205 -26.03 -12.98 -38.65
CA ALA A 205 -26.97 -11.86 -38.67
C ALA A 205 -27.12 -10.88 -37.48
N SER A 206 -26.51 -9.71 -37.70
CA SER A 206 -26.97 -8.33 -37.50
C SER A 206 -28.40 -8.07 -36.99
N ASN A 207 -28.51 -7.10 -36.09
CA ASN A 207 -29.27 -5.88 -36.37
C ASN A 207 -28.80 -4.68 -35.54
N SER A 208 -28.51 -3.59 -36.24
CA SER A 208 -28.33 -2.24 -35.71
C SER A 208 -29.60 -1.44 -35.88
N THR A 209 -29.95 -0.57 -34.94
CA THR A 209 -30.60 0.71 -35.25
C THR A 209 -30.39 1.73 -34.13
N MET A 210 -29.74 2.84 -34.49
CA MET A 210 -29.72 4.12 -33.77
C MET A 210 -30.96 4.96 -34.11
N ALA A 211 -31.43 5.76 -33.15
CA ALA A 211 -31.90 7.16 -33.31
C ALA A 211 -32.03 7.77 -31.88
N LYS A 212 -31.27 8.76 -31.37
CA LYS A 212 -31.07 10.19 -31.75
C LYS A 212 -32.43 10.93 -31.83
N VAL A 213 -32.78 12.05 -31.17
CA VAL A 213 -32.08 13.31 -30.80
C VAL A 213 -33.02 14.20 -29.93
N LYS A 214 -32.42 14.94 -28.96
CA LYS A 214 -32.68 16.30 -28.40
C LYS A 214 -34.10 16.88 -28.26
N LYS A 215 -34.32 17.57 -27.13
CA LYS A 215 -34.46 19.06 -27.06
C LYS A 215 -34.47 19.55 -25.60
N GLY A 216 -33.68 20.58 -25.33
CA GLY A 216 -33.81 21.39 -24.12
C GLY A 216 -34.84 22.51 -24.31
N LEU A 217 -35.40 23.01 -23.20
CA LEU A 217 -35.94 24.37 -23.10
C LEU A 217 -36.03 24.80 -21.61
N LYS A 218 -35.68 26.06 -21.38
CA LYS A 218 -35.62 26.81 -20.11
C LYS A 218 -37.00 27.18 -19.54
N ARG A 219 -36.96 27.66 -18.28
CA ARG A 219 -37.97 28.45 -17.50
C ARG A 219 -39.12 27.59 -16.95
N LEU A 220 -39.56 27.71 -15.70
CA LEU A 220 -39.49 28.75 -14.67
C LEU A 220 -38.93 28.20 -13.35
#